data_AF-A0A4W4GWM7-F1
#
_entry.id   AF-A0A4W4GWM7-F1
#
_cell.length_a   1.000
_cell.length_b   1.000
_cell.length_c   1.000
_cell.angle_alpha   90.00
_cell.angle_beta   90.00
_cell.angle_gamma   90.00
#
_symmetry.space_group_name_H-M   'P 1'
#
loop_
_entity.id
_entity.type
_entity.pdbx_description
1 polymer ?
#
loop_
_entity_poly.entity_id
_entity_poly.type
_entity_poly.pdbx_seq_one_letter_code
_entity_poly.pdbx_strand_id
1 'polypeptide(L)'
;MHSLTACQCSMCTECFKQHFTVVLRDKHIRDMVCPVCEEPDINDPETFLTYVSTLDVQLRVYLEPETYELFGKKLMEHAVMKDPKFLWCCHCTNGFINDKDQLKVTCQNCQQSFCSKCKKPWEDQHEGISCNDFQAWKRENDSDYQKQGLAGFLHDNGINCPNCKFQYALAKGGCMHFTCSQCRYESVFFLIFIGVTYCCFNSRVCHTEGCGVMEQKDGAQFDAPCGIQTQEGHAGLCDKHYREYLVSLINAHLLDPADFFEEGELISACKRHKVYHDRGEEENDETYHTRLRQKLKEIPLGDKVPRKI
;
A
#
# COMPACT_ATOMS: atom_id res chain seq x y z
N MET A 1 18.05 23.96 28.63
CA MET A 1 16.93 24.35 27.76
C MET A 1 17.50 24.58 26.37
N HIS A 2 16.89 23.98 25.35
CA HIS A 2 17.28 24.11 23.95
C HIS A 2 16.21 24.86 23.19
N SER A 3 16.66 25.66 22.23
CA SER A 3 15.81 26.21 21.19
C SER A 3 16.19 25.56 19.87
N LEU A 4 15.18 25.09 19.15
CA LEU A 4 15.36 24.62 17.78
C LEU A 4 15.75 25.82 16.92
N THR A 5 16.76 25.68 16.07
CA THR A 5 17.27 26.83 15.30
C THR A 5 16.19 27.48 14.41
N ALA A 6 15.18 26.71 14.01
CA ALA A 6 14.06 27.15 13.19
C ALA A 6 12.92 27.84 13.94
N CYS A 7 12.85 27.77 15.27
CA CYS A 7 11.77 28.38 16.04
C CYS A 7 12.22 28.84 17.43
N GLN A 8 11.58 29.85 18.00
CA GLN A 8 11.95 30.36 19.33
C GLN A 8 11.42 29.52 20.50
N CYS A 9 10.83 28.35 20.23
CA CYS A 9 10.35 27.47 21.28
C CYS A 9 11.51 26.97 22.15
N SER A 10 11.24 26.77 23.44
CA SER A 10 12.21 26.22 24.38
C SER A 10 11.74 24.88 24.93
N MET A 11 12.64 23.91 24.97
CA MET A 11 12.39 22.58 25.53
C MET A 11 13.58 22.11 26.37
N CYS A 12 13.38 21.17 27.28
CA CYS A 12 14.50 20.57 28.01
C CYS A 12 15.29 19.61 27.10
N THR A 13 16.53 19.28 27.50
CA THR A 13 17.40 18.33 26.78
C THR A 13 16.76 16.97 26.63
N GLU A 14 16.08 16.51 27.67
CA GLU A 14 15.44 15.20 27.67
C GLU A 14 14.29 15.14 26.67
N CYS A 15 13.42 16.16 26.64
CA CYS A 15 12.34 16.26 25.67
C CYS A 15 12.86 16.34 24.23
N PHE A 16 13.95 17.08 23.98
CA PHE A 16 14.58 17.13 22.67
C PHE A 16 15.07 15.75 22.23
N LYS A 17 15.83 15.06 23.09
CA LYS A 17 16.34 13.71 22.80
C LYS A 17 15.19 12.73 22.55
N GLN A 18 14.24 12.65 23.47
CA GLN A 18 13.11 11.71 23.38
C GLN A 18 12.29 11.94 22.11
N HIS A 19 11.93 13.19 21.80
CA HIS A 19 11.17 13.52 20.60
C HIS A 19 11.90 13.06 19.33
N PHE A 20 13.14 13.50 19.14
CA PHE A 20 13.87 13.17 17.91
C PHE A 20 14.27 11.69 17.84
N THR A 21 14.51 11.01 18.97
CA THR A 21 14.70 9.56 18.98
C THR A 21 13.45 8.82 18.50
N VAL A 22 12.26 9.18 19.01
CA VAL A 22 11.00 8.58 18.56
C VAL A 22 10.72 8.92 17.10
N VAL A 23 10.94 10.18 16.69
CA VAL A 23 10.72 10.58 15.29
C VAL A 23 11.63 9.79 14.34
N LEU A 24 12.93 9.65 14.69
CA LEU A 24 13.89 8.95 13.85
C LEU A 24 13.72 7.44 13.85
N ARG A 25 13.18 6.84 14.92
CA ARG A 25 12.91 5.39 14.96
C ARG A 25 11.57 5.04 14.30
N ASP A 26 10.53 5.78 14.65
CA ASP A 26 9.15 5.32 14.47
C ASP A 26 8.33 6.21 13.53
N LYS A 27 8.84 7.40 13.17
CA LYS A 27 8.09 8.36 12.34
C LYS A 27 8.79 8.70 11.02
N HIS A 28 8.12 9.51 10.20
CA HIS A 28 8.64 9.93 8.91
C HIS A 28 9.63 11.10 9.07
N ILE A 29 10.51 11.29 8.08
CA ILE A 29 11.47 12.41 8.07
C ILE A 29 10.77 13.78 8.10
N ARG A 30 9.52 13.85 7.61
CA ARG A 30 8.67 15.06 7.70
C ARG A 30 8.02 15.30 9.07
N ASP A 31 8.19 14.38 10.02
CA ASP A 31 7.75 14.59 11.40
C ASP A 31 8.90 15.13 12.29
N MET A 32 10.07 15.43 11.71
CA MET A 32 11.21 16.04 12.38
C MET A 32 11.02 17.53 12.63
N VAL A 33 9.80 17.98 12.93
CA VAL A 33 9.47 19.37 13.25
C VAL A 33 9.51 19.61 14.76
N CYS A 34 9.37 20.87 15.17
CA CYS A 34 9.27 21.23 16.58
C CYS A 34 8.05 20.56 17.25
N PRO A 35 8.22 19.84 18.38
CA PRO A 35 7.09 19.24 19.10
C PRO A 35 6.15 20.25 19.77
N VAL A 36 6.53 21.54 19.83
CA VAL A 36 5.74 22.59 20.49
C VAL A 36 4.88 23.37 19.51
N CYS A 37 5.42 23.69 18.33
CA CYS A 37 4.75 24.57 17.36
C CYS A 37 4.64 23.97 15.96
N GLU A 38 5.14 22.77 15.73
CA GLU A 38 5.08 22.05 14.44
C GLU A 38 5.78 22.74 13.26
N GLU A 39 6.55 23.80 13.52
CA GLU A 39 7.36 24.52 12.53
C GLU A 39 8.78 23.91 12.40
N PRO A 40 9.46 24.08 11.24
CA PRO A 40 8.98 24.74 10.02
C PRO A 40 8.17 23.81 9.10
N ASP A 41 7.46 24.37 8.10
CA ASP A 41 6.84 23.56 7.03
C ASP A 41 7.90 22.89 6.16
N ILE A 42 8.20 21.65 6.48
CA ILE A 42 9.19 20.82 5.77
C ILE A 42 8.64 20.07 4.56
N ASN A 43 7.46 20.46 4.07
CA ASN A 43 6.96 20.01 2.76
C ASN A 43 7.60 20.82 1.60
N ASP A 44 8.04 22.05 1.86
CA ASP A 44 8.76 22.88 0.91
C ASP A 44 10.23 22.43 0.78
N PRO A 45 10.73 22.10 -0.44
CA PRO A 45 12.09 21.58 -0.63
C PRO A 45 13.21 22.53 -0.21
N GLU A 46 13.03 23.84 -0.37
CA GLU A 46 14.04 24.84 -0.03
C GLU A 46 14.15 24.98 1.50
N THR A 47 13.01 25.11 2.16
CA THR A 47 12.87 25.12 3.63
C THR A 47 13.41 23.84 4.25
N PHE A 48 13.13 22.68 3.65
CA PHE A 48 13.62 21.38 4.11
C PHE A 48 15.14 21.32 4.18
N LEU A 49 15.85 21.69 3.10
CA LEU A 49 17.32 21.62 3.05
C LEU A 49 17.98 22.55 4.06
N THR A 50 17.51 23.79 4.15
CA THR A 50 18.00 24.76 5.14
C THR A 50 17.76 24.24 6.55
N TYR A 51 16.56 23.76 6.84
CA TYR A 51 16.21 23.25 8.16
C TYR A 51 17.09 22.06 8.57
N VAL A 52 17.19 21.05 7.71
CA VAL A 52 17.98 19.84 7.93
C VAL A 52 19.44 20.17 8.22
N SER A 53 20.04 21.13 7.49
CA SER A 53 21.44 21.53 7.73
C SER A 53 21.66 22.10 9.13
N THR A 54 20.69 22.85 9.68
CA THR A 54 20.77 23.40 11.03
C THR A 54 20.44 22.35 12.10
N LEU A 55 19.50 21.45 11.80
CA LEU A 55 19.08 20.38 12.69
C LEU A 55 20.20 19.34 12.85
N ASP A 56 20.96 19.03 11.78
CA ASP A 56 22.09 18.09 11.80
C ASP A 56 23.09 18.41 12.92
N VAL A 57 23.47 19.67 13.05
CA VAL A 57 24.41 20.14 14.07
C VAL A 57 23.85 19.88 15.48
N GLN A 58 22.55 20.12 15.70
CA GLN A 58 21.92 19.88 16.99
C GLN A 58 21.79 18.37 17.28
N LEU A 59 21.34 17.57 16.31
CA LEU A 59 21.17 16.13 16.49
C LEU A 59 22.49 15.43 16.76
N ARG A 60 23.57 15.79 16.06
CA ARG A 60 24.92 15.21 16.27
C ARG A 60 25.45 15.43 17.69
N VAL A 61 25.08 16.54 18.32
CA VAL A 61 25.54 16.89 19.67
C VAL A 61 24.74 16.15 20.75
N TYR A 62 23.43 15.98 20.55
CA TYR A 62 22.53 15.52 21.62
C TYR A 62 22.09 14.06 21.51
N LEU A 63 22.04 13.49 20.31
CA LEU A 63 21.61 12.11 20.11
C LEU A 63 22.77 11.13 20.23
N GLU A 64 22.44 9.92 20.68
CA GLU A 64 23.39 8.80 20.67
C GLU A 64 23.78 8.43 19.22
N PRO A 65 25.02 7.96 18.96
CA PRO A 65 25.52 7.69 17.62
C PRO A 65 24.59 6.79 16.78
N GLU A 66 24.09 5.70 17.36
CA GLU A 66 23.17 4.77 16.69
C GLU A 66 21.86 5.45 16.24
N THR A 67 21.37 6.42 17.01
CA THR A 67 20.14 7.15 16.65
C THR A 67 20.45 8.24 15.63
N TYR A 68 21.59 8.90 15.72
CA TYR A 68 22.04 9.87 14.74
C TYR A 68 22.29 9.25 13.37
N GLU A 69 22.79 8.01 13.30
CA GLU A 69 22.93 7.27 12.04
C GLU A 69 21.57 7.08 11.32
N LEU A 70 20.47 6.93 12.06
CA LEU A 70 19.11 6.86 11.48
C LEU A 70 18.71 8.16 10.79
N PHE A 71 19.17 9.31 11.26
CA PHE A 71 18.91 10.60 10.61
C PHE A 71 19.56 10.67 9.23
N GLY A 72 20.86 10.35 9.13
CA GLY A 72 21.56 10.29 7.85
C GLY A 72 20.93 9.27 6.89
N LYS A 73 20.53 8.11 7.41
CA LYS A 73 19.82 7.07 6.65
C LYS A 73 18.50 7.56 6.07
N LYS A 74 17.63 8.18 6.88
CA LYS A 74 16.34 8.72 6.41
C LYS A 74 16.54 9.82 5.37
N LEU A 75 17.54 10.69 5.54
CA LEU A 75 17.86 11.74 4.56
C LEU A 75 18.28 11.15 3.22
N MET A 76 19.15 10.15 3.24
CA MET A 76 19.56 9.43 2.04
C MET A 76 18.34 8.80 1.35
N GLU A 77 17.53 8.03 2.09
CA GLU A 77 16.29 7.42 1.57
C GLU A 77 15.37 8.46 0.94
N HIS A 78 15.17 9.61 1.60
CA HIS A 78 14.36 10.70 1.08
C HIS A 78 14.90 11.30 -0.23
N ALA A 79 16.23 11.41 -0.37
CA ALA A 79 16.86 11.92 -1.57
C ALA A 79 16.73 10.94 -2.75
N VAL A 80 16.79 9.63 -2.49
CA VAL A 80 16.79 8.60 -3.55
C VAL A 80 15.43 7.95 -3.81
N MET A 81 14.40 8.22 -3.01
CA MET A 81 13.10 7.54 -3.11
C MET A 81 12.39 7.67 -4.46
N LYS A 82 12.75 8.69 -5.26
CA LYS A 82 12.17 8.91 -6.60
C LYS A 82 12.90 8.14 -7.70
N ASP A 83 14.05 7.55 -7.39
CA ASP A 83 14.82 6.77 -8.33
C ASP A 83 14.08 5.46 -8.68
N PRO A 84 13.95 5.09 -9.97
CA PRO A 84 13.26 3.86 -10.36
C PRO A 84 13.91 2.57 -9.82
N LYS A 85 15.21 2.60 -9.47
CA LYS A 85 15.95 1.48 -8.89
C LYS A 85 15.88 1.42 -7.37
N PHE A 86 15.20 2.38 -6.73
CA PHE A 86 15.02 2.39 -5.29
C PHE A 86 14.09 1.26 -4.83
N LEU A 87 14.51 0.53 -3.79
CA LEU A 87 13.76 -0.57 -3.18
C LEU A 87 13.66 -0.39 -1.66
N TRP A 88 12.47 -0.65 -1.15
CA TRP A 88 12.26 -0.91 0.28
C TRP A 88 12.52 -2.37 0.60
N CYS A 89 13.21 -2.63 1.71
CA CYS A 89 13.32 -3.96 2.27
C CYS A 89 11.96 -4.46 2.74
N CYS A 90 11.59 -5.71 2.46
CA CYS A 90 10.34 -6.29 2.97
C CYS A 90 10.42 -6.77 4.42
N HIS A 91 11.62 -6.79 5.01
CA HIS A 91 11.87 -7.30 6.37
C HIS A 91 12.06 -6.20 7.40
N CYS A 92 12.37 -4.98 6.95
CA CYS A 92 12.62 -3.83 7.82
C CYS A 92 12.32 -2.52 7.07
N THR A 93 12.41 -1.39 7.76
CA THR A 93 12.11 -0.06 7.21
C THR A 93 13.24 0.55 6.38
N ASN A 94 14.25 -0.22 5.98
CA ASN A 94 15.40 0.30 5.22
C ASN A 94 15.11 0.42 3.72
N GLY A 95 15.43 1.57 3.12
CA GLY A 95 15.38 1.84 1.69
C GLY A 95 16.76 2.02 1.06
N PHE A 96 16.96 1.52 -0.15
CA PHE A 96 18.26 1.60 -0.86
C PHE A 96 18.12 1.41 -2.37
N ILE A 97 19.17 1.74 -3.13
CA ILE A 97 19.19 1.57 -4.59
C ILE A 97 19.72 0.18 -4.97
N ASN A 98 19.03 -0.52 -5.87
CA ASN A 98 19.50 -1.78 -6.47
C ASN A 98 20.21 -1.54 -7.81
N ASP A 99 21.46 -1.08 -7.76
CA ASP A 99 22.22 -0.72 -8.97
C ASP A 99 22.46 -1.88 -9.94
N LYS A 100 22.57 -3.10 -9.40
CA LYS A 100 22.92 -4.31 -10.15
C LYS A 100 21.71 -4.97 -10.84
N ASP A 101 20.51 -4.43 -10.66
CA ASP A 101 19.24 -4.97 -11.18
C ASP A 101 19.06 -6.47 -10.88
N GLN A 102 19.60 -6.93 -9.74
CA GLN A 102 19.53 -8.32 -9.32
C GLN A 102 18.11 -8.69 -8.89
N LEU A 103 17.70 -9.92 -9.19
CA LEU A 103 16.40 -10.46 -8.75
C LEU A 103 16.41 -10.76 -7.23
N LYS A 104 17.45 -11.44 -6.75
CA LYS A 104 17.73 -11.63 -5.32
C LYS A 104 18.53 -10.44 -4.79
N VAL A 105 17.98 -9.75 -3.80
CA VAL A 105 18.62 -8.58 -3.19
C VAL A 105 18.77 -8.81 -1.69
N THR A 106 19.92 -8.46 -1.14
CA THR A 106 20.22 -8.58 0.30
C THR A 106 20.25 -7.20 0.95
N CYS A 107 19.43 -7.00 1.97
CA CYS A 107 19.40 -5.75 2.71
C CYS A 107 20.64 -5.61 3.60
N GLN A 108 21.38 -4.51 3.48
CA GLN A 108 22.57 -4.28 4.32
C GLN A 108 22.24 -4.01 5.80
N ASN A 109 21.00 -3.63 6.10
CA ASN A 109 20.57 -3.31 7.46
C ASN A 109 20.18 -4.57 8.26
N CYS A 110 19.35 -5.44 7.70
CA CYS A 110 18.89 -6.66 8.40
C CYS A 110 19.54 -7.95 7.89
N GLN A 111 20.37 -7.87 6.84
CA GLN A 111 21.06 -9.00 6.20
C GLN A 111 20.14 -10.08 5.60
N GLN A 112 18.82 -9.83 5.57
CA GLN A 112 17.86 -10.74 4.95
C GLN A 112 17.70 -10.44 3.45
N SER A 113 17.49 -11.50 2.68
CA SER A 113 17.28 -11.41 1.24
C SER A 113 15.80 -11.39 0.87
N PHE A 114 15.49 -10.72 -0.24
CA PHE A 114 14.15 -10.63 -0.81
C PHE A 114 14.21 -10.45 -2.33
N CYS A 115 13.09 -10.70 -3.00
CA CYS A 115 12.98 -10.54 -4.45
C CYS A 115 12.73 -9.08 -4.83
N SER A 116 13.53 -8.51 -5.74
CA SER A 116 13.38 -7.13 -6.19
C SER A 116 12.11 -6.88 -7.01
N LYS A 117 11.51 -7.91 -7.59
CA LYS A 117 10.27 -7.79 -8.38
C LYS A 117 9.03 -7.98 -7.52
N CYS A 118 8.85 -9.16 -6.90
CA CYS A 118 7.66 -9.45 -6.11
C CYS A 118 7.73 -8.93 -4.67
N LYS A 119 8.89 -8.43 -4.23
CA LYS A 119 9.13 -7.85 -2.90
C LYS A 119 8.87 -8.81 -1.73
N LYS A 120 8.90 -10.12 -1.99
CA LYS A 120 8.72 -11.17 -0.97
C LYS A 120 10.07 -11.65 -0.42
N PRO A 121 10.11 -12.16 0.83
CA PRO A 121 11.24 -12.89 1.37
C PRO A 121 11.81 -13.89 0.36
N TRP A 122 13.14 -13.93 0.23
CA TRP A 122 13.78 -14.82 -0.72
C TRP A 122 13.81 -16.26 -0.17
N GLU A 123 13.40 -17.21 -1.00
CA GLU A 123 13.57 -18.64 -0.77
C GLU A 123 14.37 -19.22 -1.93
N ASP A 124 15.18 -20.24 -1.68
CA ASP A 124 16.06 -20.83 -2.71
C ASP A 124 15.27 -21.43 -3.87
N GLN A 125 14.02 -21.82 -3.65
CA GLN A 125 13.09 -22.29 -4.68
C GLN A 125 12.66 -21.17 -5.63
N HIS A 126 12.84 -19.89 -5.29
CA HIS A 126 12.63 -18.77 -6.22
C HIS A 126 13.81 -18.63 -7.21
N GLU A 127 14.93 -19.28 -6.96
CA GLU A 127 16.10 -19.21 -7.85
C GLU A 127 15.76 -19.79 -9.23
N GLY A 128 16.04 -19.04 -10.29
CA GLY A 128 15.88 -19.50 -11.68
C GLY A 128 14.44 -19.59 -12.20
N ILE A 129 13.42 -19.22 -11.40
CA ILE A 129 12.01 -19.22 -11.82
C ILE A 129 11.37 -17.84 -11.75
N SER A 130 10.25 -17.65 -12.46
CA SER A 130 9.52 -16.39 -12.43
C SER A 130 8.79 -16.20 -11.09
N CYS A 131 8.46 -14.96 -10.73
CA CYS A 131 7.68 -14.68 -9.52
C CYS A 131 6.31 -15.38 -9.53
N ASN A 132 5.71 -15.53 -10.71
CA ASN A 132 4.42 -16.20 -10.89
C ASN A 132 4.54 -17.71 -10.65
N ASP A 133 5.60 -18.33 -11.18
CA ASP A 133 5.88 -19.75 -10.98
C ASP A 133 6.22 -20.06 -9.52
N PHE A 134 7.04 -19.22 -8.89
CA PHE A 134 7.33 -19.35 -7.46
C PHE A 134 6.07 -19.24 -6.61
N GLN A 135 5.18 -18.30 -6.92
CA GLN A 135 3.92 -18.16 -6.20
C GLN A 135 2.97 -19.36 -6.44
N ALA A 136 2.95 -19.94 -7.65
CA ALA A 136 2.22 -21.16 -7.93
C ALA A 136 2.77 -22.34 -7.14
N TRP A 137 4.10 -22.49 -7.11
CA TRP A 137 4.78 -23.50 -6.32
C TRP A 137 4.45 -23.38 -4.82
N LYS A 138 4.48 -22.16 -4.25
CA LYS A 138 4.10 -21.92 -2.84
C LYS A 138 2.67 -22.38 -2.55
N ARG A 139 1.71 -22.12 -3.44
CA ARG A 139 0.31 -22.58 -3.27
C ARG A 139 0.18 -24.09 -3.15
N GLU A 140 0.98 -24.82 -3.92
CA GLU A 140 0.89 -26.28 -4.02
C GLU A 140 1.70 -26.99 -2.94
N ASN A 141 2.77 -26.36 -2.43
CA ASN A 141 3.78 -27.04 -1.61
C ASN A 141 3.92 -26.49 -0.19
N ASP A 142 3.46 -25.27 0.11
CA ASP A 142 3.58 -24.66 1.43
C ASP A 142 2.33 -24.90 2.28
N SER A 143 2.47 -25.71 3.33
CA SER A 143 1.37 -26.07 4.22
C SER A 143 0.81 -24.87 5.02
N ASP A 144 1.62 -23.87 5.32
CA ASP A 144 1.18 -22.67 6.03
C ASP A 144 0.48 -21.70 5.09
N TYR A 145 0.93 -21.61 3.83
CA TYR A 145 0.21 -20.90 2.77
C TYR A 145 -1.18 -21.51 2.54
N GLN A 146 -1.26 -22.84 2.49
CA GLN A 146 -2.52 -23.57 2.33
C GLN A 146 -3.47 -23.38 3.52
N LYS A 147 -2.95 -23.30 4.76
CA LYS A 147 -3.74 -22.98 5.96
C LYS A 147 -4.25 -21.54 5.96
N GLN A 148 -3.46 -20.58 5.47
CA GLN A 148 -3.87 -19.18 5.37
C GLN A 148 -4.89 -18.95 4.24
N GLY A 149 -4.91 -19.80 3.22
CA GLY A 149 -5.87 -19.74 2.12
C GLY A 149 -5.89 -18.37 1.43
N LEU A 150 -7.09 -17.82 1.20
CA LEU A 150 -7.24 -16.51 0.55
C LEU A 150 -6.76 -15.34 1.42
N ALA A 151 -6.62 -15.51 2.74
CA ALA A 151 -6.10 -14.45 3.59
C ALA A 151 -4.62 -14.17 3.29
N GLY A 152 -3.83 -15.22 3.02
CA GLY A 152 -2.44 -15.09 2.58
C GLY A 152 -2.34 -14.43 1.20
N PHE A 153 -3.27 -14.72 0.29
CA PHE A 153 -3.35 -14.06 -1.02
C PHE A 153 -3.63 -12.55 -0.90
N LEU A 154 -4.55 -12.14 -0.02
CA LEU A 154 -4.85 -10.72 0.21
C LEU A 154 -3.65 -9.98 0.84
N HIS A 155 -2.98 -10.60 1.81
CA HIS A 155 -1.75 -10.08 2.40
C HIS A 155 -0.64 -9.90 1.36
N ASP A 156 -0.43 -10.91 0.50
CA ASP A 156 0.54 -10.88 -0.60
C ASP A 156 0.21 -9.83 -1.69
N ASN A 157 -1.05 -9.45 -1.81
CA ASN A 157 -1.56 -8.42 -2.70
C ASN A 157 -1.77 -7.08 -2.00
N GLY A 158 -1.09 -6.88 -0.87
CA GLY A 158 -1.13 -5.66 -0.10
C GLY A 158 -0.77 -4.40 -0.90
N ILE A 159 -0.94 -3.27 -0.24
CA ILE A 159 -1.03 -1.98 -0.90
C ILE A 159 0.35 -1.38 -1.11
N ASN A 160 0.65 -0.92 -2.32
CA ASN A 160 1.83 -0.10 -2.59
C ASN A 160 1.46 1.39 -2.56
N CYS A 161 2.19 2.18 -1.78
CA CYS A 161 2.05 3.63 -1.83
C CYS A 161 2.38 4.13 -3.25
N PRO A 162 1.48 4.87 -3.92
CA PRO A 162 1.73 5.33 -5.28
C PRO A 162 2.85 6.37 -5.36
N ASN A 163 3.16 7.07 -4.25
CA ASN A 163 4.23 8.05 -4.18
C ASN A 163 5.59 7.40 -3.89
N CYS A 164 5.78 6.74 -2.75
CA CYS A 164 7.08 6.19 -2.34
C CYS A 164 7.28 4.69 -2.59
N LYS A 165 6.28 4.01 -3.16
CA LYS A 165 6.29 2.57 -3.47
C LYS A 165 6.49 1.63 -2.28
N PHE A 166 6.42 2.14 -1.05
CA PHE A 166 6.43 1.28 0.13
C PHE A 166 5.23 0.35 0.13
N GLN A 167 5.49 -0.93 0.38
CA GLN A 167 4.50 -1.98 0.38
C GLN A 167 3.99 -2.23 1.80
N TYR A 168 2.67 -2.22 1.96
CA TYR A 168 1.98 -2.64 3.16
C TYR A 168 1.47 -4.05 2.91
N ALA A 169 1.61 -4.94 3.87
CA ALA A 169 1.07 -6.29 3.78
C ALA A 169 -0.43 -6.38 4.18
N LEU A 170 -1.05 -5.23 4.38
CA LEU A 170 -2.42 -5.09 4.87
C LEU A 170 -3.43 -5.20 3.71
N ALA A 171 -4.53 -5.90 3.97
CA ALA A 171 -5.75 -5.75 3.20
C ALA A 171 -6.30 -4.33 3.40
N LYS A 172 -7.06 -3.80 2.43
CA LYS A 172 -7.53 -2.40 2.45
C LYS A 172 -8.46 -2.11 3.61
N GLY A 173 -9.05 -3.15 4.19
CA GLY A 173 -9.76 -3.01 5.43
C GLY A 173 -10.92 -2.01 5.31
N GLY A 174 -11.65 -1.98 4.18
CA GLY A 174 -12.92 -1.23 4.03
C GLY A 174 -12.85 0.30 4.11
N CYS A 175 -11.79 0.88 4.69
CA CYS A 175 -11.53 2.31 4.62
C CYS A 175 -10.84 2.63 3.29
N MET A 176 -11.44 3.51 2.50
CA MET A 176 -10.83 3.93 1.22
C MET A 176 -9.75 5.00 1.40
N HIS A 177 -9.70 5.69 2.55
CA HIS A 177 -8.68 6.69 2.84
C HIS A 177 -7.43 5.99 3.37
N PHE A 178 -6.28 6.26 2.74
CA PHE A 178 -5.01 5.73 3.16
C PHE A 178 -3.95 6.84 3.23
N THR A 179 -3.26 6.92 4.36
CA THR A 179 -2.11 7.81 4.57
C THR A 179 -0.85 6.96 4.71
N CYS A 180 0.09 7.11 3.79
CA CYS A 180 1.35 6.35 3.83
C CYS A 180 2.18 6.73 5.06
N SER A 181 2.56 5.77 5.91
CA SER A 181 3.47 6.01 7.04
C SER A 181 4.88 6.43 6.60
N GLN A 182 5.30 6.03 5.40
CA GLN A 182 6.64 6.32 4.87
C GLN A 182 6.76 7.60 4.05
N CYS A 183 5.67 8.24 3.63
CA CYS A 183 5.78 9.50 2.89
C CYS A 183 4.63 10.48 3.09
N ARG A 184 3.68 10.15 3.98
CA ARG A 184 2.45 10.90 4.27
C ARG A 184 1.56 11.15 3.06
N TYR A 185 1.80 10.47 1.93
CA TYR A 185 0.91 10.56 0.78
C TYR A 185 -0.47 10.03 1.15
N GLU A 186 -1.45 10.91 1.04
CA GLU A 186 -2.86 10.57 1.20
C GLU A 186 -3.44 10.16 -0.15
N SER A 187 -4.12 9.03 -0.15
CA SER A 187 -4.79 8.51 -1.34
C SER A 187 -6.14 7.93 -1.00
N VAL A 188 -7.12 8.17 -1.87
CA VAL A 188 -8.37 7.43 -1.85
C VAL A 188 -8.23 6.24 -2.78
N PHE A 189 -8.24 5.02 -2.24
CA PHE A 189 -8.32 3.82 -3.06
C PHE A 189 -9.75 3.64 -3.55
N PHE A 190 -10.02 4.01 -4.79
CA PHE A 190 -11.25 3.64 -5.47
C PHE A 190 -11.28 2.11 -5.63
N LEU A 191 -12.05 1.43 -4.79
CA LEU A 191 -12.58 0.12 -5.12
C LEU A 191 -13.87 0.38 -5.90
N ILE A 192 -13.92 -0.04 -7.17
CA ILE A 192 -15.19 -0.17 -7.87
C ILE A 192 -15.91 -1.34 -7.19
N PHE A 193 -16.88 -1.05 -6.33
CA PHE A 193 -17.78 -2.07 -5.83
C PHE A 193 -18.68 -2.51 -6.98
N ILE A 194 -18.31 -3.60 -7.66
CA ILE A 194 -19.22 -4.31 -8.57
C ILE A 194 -19.82 -5.46 -7.75
N GLY A 195 -21.15 -5.50 -7.67
CA GLY A 195 -21.86 -6.64 -7.12
C GLY A 195 -21.73 -7.84 -8.07
N VAL A 196 -20.65 -8.62 -7.94
CA VAL A 196 -20.53 -9.87 -8.68
C VAL A 196 -20.46 -11.04 -7.70
N THR A 197 -21.49 -11.87 -7.73
CA THR A 197 -21.52 -13.17 -7.07
C THR A 197 -20.78 -14.18 -7.95
N TYR A 198 -19.59 -14.63 -7.54
CA TYR A 198 -18.92 -15.80 -8.11
C TYR A 198 -18.84 -16.93 -7.08
N CYS A 199 -18.93 -18.16 -7.58
CA CYS A 199 -19.12 -19.39 -6.82
C CYS A 199 -17.81 -20.13 -6.53
N CYS A 200 -17.83 -20.90 -5.44
CA CYS A 200 -16.75 -21.69 -4.82
C CYS A 200 -15.77 -22.41 -5.76
N PHE A 201 -14.47 -22.31 -5.46
CA PHE A 201 -13.50 -23.31 -5.89
C PHE A 201 -13.20 -24.30 -4.75
N ASN A 202 -13.64 -25.54 -5.01
CA ASN A 202 -13.39 -26.84 -4.35
C ASN A 202 -12.77 -26.86 -2.93
N SER A 203 -13.64 -27.20 -1.99
CA SER A 203 -13.40 -27.34 -0.55
C SER A 203 -12.60 -28.59 -0.17
N ARG A 204 -11.40 -28.38 0.39
CA ARG A 204 -10.95 -29.00 1.65
C ARG A 204 -10.05 -27.96 2.32
N VAL A 205 -10.25 -27.68 3.62
CA VAL A 205 -9.54 -26.67 4.44
C VAL A 205 -10.20 -25.27 4.28
N CYS A 206 -10.76 -24.58 5.28
CA CYS A 206 -10.76 -24.69 6.73
C CYS A 206 -12.01 -23.97 7.29
N HIS A 207 -12.78 -24.63 8.15
CA HIS A 207 -13.74 -23.93 9.01
C HIS A 207 -12.97 -23.23 10.12
N THR A 208 -12.56 -21.98 9.90
CA THR A 208 -12.15 -21.09 10.99
C THR A 208 -13.41 -20.38 11.51
N GLU A 209 -13.55 -20.25 12.84
CA GLU A 209 -14.69 -19.55 13.46
C GLU A 209 -14.79 -18.06 13.08
N GLY A 210 -13.78 -17.52 12.39
CA GLY A 210 -13.75 -16.16 11.86
C GLY A 210 -12.71 -15.95 10.75
N CYS A 211 -12.77 -14.78 10.12
CA CYS A 211 -11.90 -14.38 9.02
C CYS A 211 -10.45 -14.16 9.49
N GLY A 212 -9.50 -14.84 8.85
CA GLY A 212 -8.07 -14.81 9.20
C GLY A 212 -7.24 -13.70 8.54
N VAL A 213 -7.88 -12.74 7.84
CA VAL A 213 -7.16 -11.63 7.21
C VAL A 213 -6.56 -10.72 8.28
N MET A 214 -5.26 -10.47 8.21
CA MET A 214 -4.56 -9.60 9.16
C MET A 214 -4.83 -8.14 8.80
N GLU A 215 -5.30 -7.37 9.79
CA GLU A 215 -5.60 -5.94 9.67
C GLU A 215 -4.92 -5.19 10.83
N GLN A 216 -4.45 -3.97 10.55
CA GLN A 216 -4.03 -3.04 11.58
C GLN A 216 -5.26 -2.28 12.06
N LYS A 217 -5.67 -2.50 13.32
CA LYS A 217 -6.82 -1.82 13.91
C LYS A 217 -6.46 -0.39 14.32
N ASP A 218 -7.43 0.52 14.34
CA ASP A 218 -7.23 1.91 14.74
C ASP A 218 -6.61 1.99 16.14
N GLY A 219 -5.43 2.62 16.24
CA GLY A 219 -4.67 2.74 17.48
C GLY A 219 -3.86 1.50 17.89
N ALA A 220 -3.92 0.40 17.11
CA ALA A 220 -3.12 -0.79 17.36
C ALA A 220 -1.70 -0.67 16.76
N GLN A 221 -0.71 -1.08 17.54
CA GLN A 221 0.69 -1.14 17.13
C GLN A 221 1.04 -2.42 16.38
N PHE A 222 0.19 -3.45 16.47
CA PHE A 222 0.40 -4.76 15.86
C PHE A 222 -0.82 -5.20 15.05
N ASP A 223 -0.56 -5.98 14.01
CA ASP A 223 -1.60 -6.57 13.18
C ASP A 223 -2.35 -7.64 13.95
N ALA A 224 -3.67 -7.67 13.76
CA ALA A 224 -4.55 -8.66 14.36
C ALA A 224 -5.45 -9.28 13.29
N PRO A 225 -5.87 -10.55 13.45
CA PRO A 225 -6.84 -11.14 12.54
C PRO A 225 -8.16 -10.36 12.61
N CYS A 226 -8.81 -10.22 11.46
CA CYS A 226 -10.11 -9.59 11.30
C CYS A 226 -11.14 -10.18 12.27
N GLY A 227 -11.23 -11.52 12.30
CA GLY A 227 -12.08 -12.27 13.24
C GLY A 227 -13.58 -12.17 12.96
N ILE A 228 -14.01 -11.42 11.94
CA ILE A 228 -15.43 -11.33 11.55
C ILE A 228 -15.91 -12.70 11.03
N GLN A 229 -17.15 -13.04 11.37
CA GLN A 229 -17.77 -14.32 10.98
C GLN A 229 -17.75 -14.52 9.45
N THR A 230 -17.38 -15.73 9.05
CA THR A 230 -17.33 -16.16 7.65
C THR A 230 -18.69 -16.77 7.26
N GLN A 231 -19.02 -16.72 5.97
CA GLN A 231 -20.23 -17.36 5.44
C GLN A 231 -19.84 -18.51 4.51
N GLU A 232 -20.70 -19.51 4.39
CA GLU A 232 -20.55 -20.55 3.36
C GLU A 232 -20.52 -19.88 1.98
N GLY A 233 -19.62 -20.35 1.10
CA GLY A 233 -19.42 -19.73 -0.21
C GLY A 233 -18.30 -18.69 -0.28
N HIS A 234 -17.88 -18.11 0.86
CA HIS A 234 -16.87 -17.03 0.89
C HIS A 234 -15.44 -17.51 1.18
N ALA A 235 -15.16 -18.80 0.99
CA ALA A 235 -13.81 -19.39 1.06
C ALA A 235 -13.03 -19.01 2.34
N GLY A 236 -13.71 -18.97 3.50
CA GLY A 236 -13.09 -18.65 4.79
C GLY A 236 -12.84 -17.15 5.02
N LEU A 237 -13.40 -16.27 4.19
CA LEU A 237 -13.35 -14.81 4.35
C LEU A 237 -14.71 -14.27 4.83
N CYS A 238 -14.69 -13.08 5.47
CA CYS A 238 -15.91 -12.31 5.69
C CYS A 238 -16.35 -11.63 4.37
N ASP A 239 -17.61 -11.20 4.26
CA ASP A 239 -18.16 -10.59 3.03
C ASP A 239 -17.28 -9.45 2.49
N LYS A 240 -16.80 -8.58 3.38
CA LYS A 240 -15.87 -7.48 3.07
C LYS A 240 -14.61 -7.97 2.36
N HIS A 241 -13.86 -8.88 2.99
CA HIS A 241 -12.60 -9.38 2.43
C HIS A 241 -12.82 -10.28 1.21
N TYR A 242 -13.95 -10.98 1.14
CA TYR A 242 -14.30 -11.75 -0.03
C TYR A 242 -14.56 -10.85 -1.25
N ARG A 243 -15.26 -9.72 -1.07
CA ARG A 243 -15.42 -8.70 -2.12
C ARG A 243 -14.09 -8.07 -2.53
N GLU A 244 -13.21 -7.77 -1.58
CA GLU A 244 -11.86 -7.27 -1.89
C GLU A 244 -11.08 -8.28 -2.75
N TYR A 245 -11.17 -9.57 -2.42
CA TYR A 245 -10.60 -10.65 -3.22
C TYR A 245 -11.17 -10.68 -4.64
N LEU A 246 -12.51 -10.66 -4.81
CA LEU A 246 -13.13 -10.66 -6.13
C LEU A 246 -12.74 -9.44 -6.96
N VAL A 247 -12.72 -8.25 -6.36
CA VAL A 247 -12.28 -7.01 -7.03
C VAL A 247 -10.81 -7.12 -7.45
N SER A 248 -9.95 -7.78 -6.66
CA SER A 248 -8.55 -8.01 -7.07
C SER A 248 -8.44 -8.86 -8.34
N LEU A 249 -9.30 -9.89 -8.49
CA LEU A 249 -9.35 -10.72 -9.69
C LEU A 249 -9.91 -9.97 -10.90
N ILE A 250 -11.00 -9.22 -10.70
CA ILE A 250 -11.61 -8.37 -11.73
C ILE A 250 -10.56 -7.41 -12.30
N ASN A 251 -9.79 -6.76 -11.43
CA ASN A 251 -8.73 -5.83 -11.84
C ASN A 251 -7.55 -6.54 -12.52
N ALA A 252 -7.14 -7.71 -12.04
CA ALA A 252 -6.07 -8.50 -12.64
C ALA A 252 -6.41 -8.97 -14.06
N HIS A 253 -7.68 -9.32 -14.30
CA HIS A 253 -8.18 -9.79 -15.59
C HIS A 253 -8.77 -8.68 -16.48
N LEU A 254 -8.64 -7.42 -16.10
CA LEU A 254 -9.13 -6.27 -16.88
C LEU A 254 -10.63 -6.36 -17.21
N LEU A 255 -11.42 -6.93 -16.31
CA LEU A 255 -12.86 -7.06 -16.51
C LEU A 255 -13.52 -5.70 -16.32
N ASP A 256 -14.26 -5.24 -17.33
CA ASP A 256 -14.93 -3.95 -17.30
C ASP A 256 -16.32 -4.07 -16.64
N PRO A 257 -16.58 -3.39 -15.50
CA PRO A 257 -17.90 -3.33 -14.89
C PRO A 257 -19.03 -2.92 -15.83
N ALA A 258 -18.74 -2.10 -16.85
CA ALA A 258 -19.75 -1.54 -17.74
C ALA A 258 -20.54 -2.62 -18.50
N ASP A 259 -19.98 -3.83 -18.62
CA ASP A 259 -20.69 -4.98 -19.19
C ASP A 259 -21.91 -5.41 -18.38
N PHE A 260 -21.90 -5.16 -17.07
CA PHE A 260 -22.94 -5.59 -16.15
C PHE A 260 -23.84 -4.46 -15.66
N PHE A 261 -23.57 -3.21 -16.08
CA PHE A 261 -24.39 -2.08 -15.66
C PHE A 261 -25.82 -2.17 -16.20
N GLU A 262 -26.76 -1.97 -15.29
CA GLU A 262 -28.17 -1.71 -15.60
C GLU A 262 -28.36 -0.27 -16.12
N GLU A 263 -29.54 0.05 -16.65
CA GLU A 263 -29.83 1.36 -17.25
C GLU A 263 -29.48 2.53 -16.32
N GLY A 264 -29.91 2.48 -15.06
CA GLY A 264 -29.63 3.54 -14.08
C GLY A 264 -28.14 3.71 -13.79
N GLU A 265 -27.38 2.62 -13.80
CA GLU A 265 -25.93 2.61 -13.56
C GLU A 265 -25.17 3.14 -14.77
N LEU A 266 -25.56 2.74 -16.00
CA LEU A 266 -25.02 3.28 -17.25
C LEU A 266 -25.18 4.80 -17.30
N ILE A 267 -26.39 5.30 -17.05
CA ILE A 267 -26.67 6.74 -17.07
C ILE A 267 -25.85 7.47 -16.00
N SER A 268 -25.77 6.90 -14.79
CA SER A 268 -24.99 7.49 -13.68
C SER A 268 -23.50 7.53 -14.00
N ALA A 269 -22.96 6.47 -14.60
CA ALA A 269 -21.58 6.41 -15.06
C ALA A 269 -21.33 7.42 -16.19
N CYS A 270 -22.21 7.51 -17.18
CA CYS A 270 -22.10 8.50 -18.26
C CYS A 270 -22.07 9.92 -17.71
N LYS A 271 -22.95 10.26 -16.77
CA LYS A 271 -22.95 11.58 -16.10
C LYS A 271 -21.62 11.86 -15.38
N ARG A 272 -21.12 10.88 -14.60
CA ARG A 272 -19.86 11.00 -13.86
C ARG A 272 -18.67 11.26 -14.79
N HIS A 273 -18.63 10.56 -15.92
CA HIS A 273 -17.55 10.65 -16.89
C HIS A 273 -17.81 11.67 -18.02
N LYS A 274 -18.89 12.45 -17.92
CA LYS A 274 -19.28 13.47 -18.90
C LYS A 274 -19.46 12.91 -20.33
N VAL A 275 -19.95 11.68 -20.42
CA VAL A 275 -20.35 11.03 -21.68
C VAL A 275 -21.77 11.48 -22.05
N TYR A 276 -21.99 11.77 -23.33
CA TYR A 276 -23.30 12.13 -23.85
C TYR A 276 -24.29 10.95 -23.68
N HIS A 277 -25.40 11.22 -23.01
CA HIS A 277 -26.34 10.19 -22.57
C HIS A 277 -27.79 10.48 -22.95
N ASP A 278 -28.07 11.56 -23.68
CA ASP A 278 -29.44 11.80 -24.14
C ASP A 278 -29.81 10.76 -25.20
N ARG A 279 -31.09 10.39 -25.22
CA ARG A 279 -31.63 9.40 -26.14
C ARG A 279 -32.03 10.08 -27.44
N GLY A 280 -31.72 9.45 -28.58
CA GLY A 280 -32.16 9.93 -29.90
C GLY A 280 -33.63 9.67 -30.16
N GLU A 281 -34.25 10.44 -31.07
CA GLU A 281 -35.69 10.36 -31.38
C GLU A 281 -36.13 8.99 -31.92
N GLU A 282 -35.24 8.27 -32.62
CA GLU A 282 -35.50 6.95 -33.21
C GLU A 282 -34.77 5.80 -32.49
N GLU A 283 -34.17 6.08 -31.33
CA GLU A 283 -33.32 5.12 -30.63
C GLU A 283 -34.14 4.25 -29.67
N ASN A 284 -34.13 2.94 -29.91
CA ASN A 284 -34.76 1.97 -29.01
C ASN A 284 -33.85 1.65 -27.80
N ASP A 285 -34.41 1.00 -26.77
CA ASP A 285 -33.69 0.70 -25.52
C ASP A 285 -32.37 -0.04 -25.75
N GLU A 286 -32.38 -1.09 -26.59
CA GLU A 286 -31.20 -1.92 -26.83
C GLU A 286 -30.06 -1.14 -27.52
N THR A 287 -30.41 -0.36 -28.55
CA THR A 287 -29.46 0.52 -29.26
C THR A 287 -28.93 1.63 -28.37
N TYR A 288 -29.79 2.22 -27.53
CA TYR A 288 -29.42 3.23 -26.55
C TYR A 288 -28.41 2.69 -25.54
N HIS A 289 -28.70 1.56 -24.88
CA HIS A 289 -27.80 0.96 -23.90
C HIS A 289 -26.49 0.49 -24.51
N THR A 290 -26.55 -0.10 -25.71
CA THR A 290 -25.35 -0.55 -26.44
C THR A 290 -24.43 0.63 -26.75
N ARG A 291 -24.97 1.75 -27.24
CA ARG A 291 -24.21 2.97 -27.50
C ARG A 291 -23.59 3.53 -26.22
N LEU A 292 -24.36 3.66 -25.13
CA LEU A 292 -23.83 4.17 -23.86
C LEU A 292 -22.70 3.30 -23.32
N ARG A 293 -22.88 1.96 -23.35
CA ARG A 293 -21.86 1.01 -22.91
C ARG A 293 -20.60 1.10 -23.76
N GLN A 294 -20.74 1.15 -25.08
CA GLN A 294 -19.60 1.30 -25.98
C GLN A 294 -18.84 2.62 -25.71
N LYS A 295 -19.57 3.72 -25.51
CA LYS A 295 -18.97 5.02 -25.18
C LYS A 295 -18.29 5.04 -23.81
N LEU A 296 -18.83 4.34 -22.81
CA LEU A 296 -18.18 4.19 -21.51
C LEU A 296 -16.89 3.37 -21.61
N LYS A 297 -16.87 2.31 -22.43
CA LYS A 297 -15.70 1.46 -22.66
C LYS A 297 -14.55 2.16 -23.41
N GLU A 298 -14.81 3.29 -24.07
CA GLU A 298 -13.75 4.15 -24.64
C GLU A 298 -12.93 4.84 -23.53
N ILE A 299 -13.46 4.93 -22.31
CA ILE A 299 -12.75 5.49 -21.15
C ILE A 299 -11.88 4.38 -20.54
N PRO A 300 -10.56 4.60 -20.40
CA PRO A 300 -9.69 3.58 -19.83
C PRO A 300 -10.07 3.29 -18.37
N LEU A 301 -10.08 2.00 -18.02
CA LEU A 301 -10.17 1.56 -16.63
C LEU A 301 -9.02 2.18 -15.82
N GLY A 302 -9.31 2.66 -14.61
CA GLY A 302 -8.39 3.50 -13.83
C GLY A 302 -6.91 3.07 -13.84
N ASP A 303 -6.05 3.93 -14.38
CA ASP A 303 -4.62 3.67 -14.60
C ASP A 303 -3.81 3.52 -13.29
N LYS A 304 -4.37 4.00 -12.18
CA LYS A 304 -3.76 3.93 -10.85
C LYS A 304 -4.15 2.67 -10.07
N VAL A 305 -4.99 1.82 -10.64
CA VAL A 305 -5.38 0.55 -10.01
C VAL A 305 -4.24 -0.46 -10.19
N PRO A 306 -3.68 -1.03 -9.11
CA PRO A 306 -2.65 -2.06 -9.23
C PRO A 306 -3.20 -3.28 -9.96
N ARG A 307 -2.52 -3.68 -11.05
CA ARG A 307 -2.82 -4.90 -11.80
C ARG A 307 -1.58 -5.77 -11.77
N LYS A 308 -1.66 -6.94 -11.14
CA LYS A 308 -0.61 -7.95 -11.27
C LYS A 308 -0.85 -8.67 -12.58
N ILE A 309 -0.03 -8.36 -13.59
CA ILE A 309 0.08 -9.10 -14.86
C ILE A 309 1.12 -10.20 -14.65
#